data_AF-A0A812K685-F1
#
_entry.id   AF-A0A812K685-F1
#
_cell.length_a   1.000
_cell.length_b   1.000
_cell.length_c   1.000
_cell.angle_alpha   90.00
_cell.angle_beta   90.00
_cell.angle_gamma   90.00
#
_symmetry.space_group_name_H-M   'P 1'
#
loop_
_entity.id
_entity.type
_entity.pdbx_description
1 polymer ?
#
loop_
_entity_poly.entity_id
_entity_poly.type
_entity_poly.pdbx_seq_one_letter_code
_entity_poly.pdbx_strand_id
1 'polypeptide(L)'
;MPDAWDKFGKTVEVSGEGMVLTKTSGGNYSRHAAAKELLSSGVHSWEVELTSGATQNNNRDMFIGVAAPGCDVEKGDHHDKGKAWYLRTHDGNVYGGDIDCEDAAKKGKFFLVGDRVGLRLDCNDGSLRFYKNGEPFGEQFPPGTISMPVVRAVELKCNGQSVTLFPEVQLA
;
A
#
# COMPACT_ATOMS: atom_id res chain seq x y z
N MET A 1 14.17 -10.48 -12.76
CA MET A 1 12.90 -11.02 -12.25
C MET A 1 12.09 -9.83 -11.79
N PRO A 2 10.77 -9.81 -12.04
CA PRO A 2 9.90 -8.75 -11.54
C PRO A 2 9.99 -8.67 -10.00
N ASP A 3 9.84 -7.46 -9.45
CA ASP A 3 9.88 -7.23 -7.99
C ASP A 3 8.77 -8.01 -7.26
N ALA A 4 9.03 -8.46 -6.03
CA ALA A 4 8.15 -9.31 -5.25
C ALA A 4 8.17 -8.92 -3.78
N TRP A 5 7.20 -9.38 -2.99
CA TRP A 5 7.20 -9.19 -1.55
C TRP A 5 8.40 -9.92 -0.91
N ASP A 6 9.20 -9.19 -0.13
CA ASP A 6 10.47 -9.68 0.43
C ASP A 6 10.51 -9.63 1.96
N LYS A 7 9.85 -8.64 2.55
CA LYS A 7 9.80 -8.44 4.01
C LYS A 7 8.35 -8.42 4.46
N PHE A 8 8.01 -9.28 5.41
CA PHE A 8 6.66 -9.39 5.97
C PHE A 8 6.72 -10.01 7.37
N GLY A 9 5.74 -9.68 8.22
CA GLY A 9 5.70 -10.17 9.60
C GLY A 9 5.23 -11.63 9.68
N LYS A 10 5.49 -12.28 10.82
CA LYS A 10 5.19 -13.71 11.07
C LYS A 10 3.72 -14.12 10.94
N THR A 11 2.82 -13.15 10.92
CA THR A 11 1.37 -13.37 10.79
C THR A 11 0.86 -13.16 9.36
N VAL A 12 1.78 -12.99 8.42
CA VAL A 12 1.53 -12.81 7.00
C VAL A 12 2.25 -13.92 6.24
N GLU A 13 1.54 -14.55 5.33
CA GLU A 13 2.07 -15.59 4.44
C GLU A 13 2.23 -15.01 3.03
N VAL A 14 3.21 -15.54 2.30
CA VAL A 14 3.46 -15.18 0.92
C VAL A 14 3.28 -16.40 0.02
N SER A 15 2.65 -16.21 -1.14
CA SER A 15 2.45 -17.25 -2.16
C SER A 15 2.50 -16.66 -3.57
N GLY A 16 2.21 -17.46 -4.60
CA GLY A 16 2.17 -17.00 -6.00
C GLY A 16 3.51 -16.40 -6.45
N GLU A 17 4.60 -17.14 -6.26
CA GLU A 17 5.98 -16.70 -6.59
C GLU A 17 6.43 -15.43 -5.86
N GLY A 18 5.84 -15.14 -4.69
CA GLY A 18 6.18 -13.95 -3.91
C GLY A 18 5.26 -12.76 -4.14
N MET A 19 4.24 -12.89 -5.01
CA MET A 19 3.37 -11.77 -5.40
C MET A 19 2.13 -11.62 -4.51
N VAL A 20 1.70 -12.68 -3.84
CA VAL A 20 0.47 -12.69 -3.04
C VAL A 20 0.81 -12.65 -1.56
N LEU A 21 0.35 -11.62 -0.85
CA LEU A 21 0.40 -11.55 0.62
C LEU A 21 -0.96 -11.88 1.20
N THR A 22 -0.99 -12.63 2.29
CA THR A 22 -2.22 -12.92 3.04
C THR A 22 -1.96 -12.82 4.52
N LYS A 23 -2.73 -12.01 5.25
CA LYS A 23 -2.68 -11.99 6.72
C LYS A 23 -3.46 -13.18 7.27
N THR A 24 -2.77 -14.17 7.83
CA THR A 24 -3.41 -15.43 8.28
C THR A 24 -3.72 -15.45 9.77
N SER A 25 -3.07 -14.60 10.56
CA SER A 25 -3.24 -14.57 12.02
C SER A 25 -2.98 -13.19 12.64
N GLY A 26 -3.06 -13.12 13.97
CA GLY A 26 -2.75 -11.89 14.71
C GLY A 26 -3.86 -10.83 14.69
N GLY A 27 -5.12 -11.20 14.91
CA GLY A 27 -6.22 -10.26 15.19
C GLY A 27 -6.39 -9.07 14.22
N ASN A 28 -6.82 -7.93 14.77
CA ASN A 28 -7.23 -6.72 14.03
C ASN A 28 -6.22 -5.57 14.22
N TYR A 29 -4.95 -5.82 13.90
CA TYR A 29 -3.89 -4.82 13.91
C TYR A 29 -3.09 -4.85 12.62
N SER A 30 -2.64 -3.67 12.18
CA SER A 30 -1.87 -3.49 10.95
C SER A 30 -0.56 -4.28 11.00
N ARG A 31 -0.24 -4.93 9.87
CA ARG A 31 1.00 -5.68 9.64
C ARG A 31 1.63 -5.22 8.35
N HIS A 32 2.81 -4.63 8.49
CA HIS A 32 3.56 -4.10 7.37
C HIS A 32 4.24 -5.22 6.56
N ALA A 33 4.24 -5.02 5.25
CA ALA A 33 5.03 -5.78 4.31
C ALA A 33 5.60 -4.85 3.24
N ALA A 34 6.76 -5.23 2.71
CA ALA A 34 7.49 -4.46 1.72
C ALA A 34 8.09 -5.36 0.63
N ALA A 35 8.14 -4.83 -0.58
CA ALA A 35 8.80 -5.45 -1.72
C ALA A 35 10.32 -5.27 -1.64
N LYS A 36 11.04 -5.95 -2.54
CA LYS A 36 12.51 -6.04 -2.49
C LYS A 36 13.20 -4.80 -3.06
N GLU A 37 12.66 -4.24 -4.13
CA GLU A 37 13.33 -3.19 -4.89
C GLU A 37 13.39 -1.87 -4.11
N LEU A 38 14.57 -1.27 -4.09
CA LEU A 38 14.80 0.06 -3.54
C LEU A 38 14.61 1.12 -4.62
N LEU A 39 13.50 1.84 -4.57
CA LEU A 39 13.15 2.91 -5.50
C LEU A 39 13.84 4.19 -5.08
N SER A 40 14.69 4.74 -5.96
CA SER A 40 15.59 5.85 -5.62
C SER A 40 15.67 6.97 -6.67
N SER A 41 15.26 6.69 -7.91
CA SER A 41 15.29 7.66 -9.01
C SER A 41 14.33 7.21 -10.12
N GLY A 42 13.96 8.12 -11.03
CA GLY A 42 13.06 7.81 -12.14
C GLY A 42 11.58 7.75 -11.74
N VAL A 43 10.76 7.27 -12.67
CA VAL A 43 9.31 7.12 -12.47
C VAL A 43 8.97 5.64 -12.47
N HIS A 44 8.24 5.22 -11.44
CA HIS A 44 7.86 3.82 -11.22
C HIS A 44 6.35 3.70 -11.19
N SER A 45 5.82 2.63 -11.77
CA SER A 45 4.38 2.35 -11.77
C SER A 45 4.10 0.88 -11.52
N TRP A 46 3.18 0.62 -10.59
CA TRP A 46 2.79 -0.73 -10.20
C TRP A 46 1.32 -0.73 -9.76
N GLU A 47 0.73 -1.92 -9.70
CA GLU A 47 -0.63 -2.12 -9.16
C GLU A 47 -0.60 -3.09 -7.98
N VAL A 48 -1.54 -2.90 -7.07
CA VAL A 48 -1.86 -3.84 -5.99
C VAL A 48 -3.34 -4.18 -6.07
N GLU A 49 -3.65 -5.44 -6.34
CA GLU A 49 -5.03 -5.95 -6.40
C GLU A 49 -5.48 -6.43 -5.03
N LEU A 50 -6.70 -6.07 -4.62
CA LEU A 50 -7.32 -6.58 -3.40
C LEU A 50 -7.96 -7.94 -3.68
N THR A 51 -7.30 -9.03 -3.33
CA THR A 51 -7.76 -10.39 -3.69
C THR A 51 -8.68 -11.04 -2.66
N SER A 52 -8.61 -10.60 -1.39
CA SER A 52 -9.51 -11.08 -0.33
C SER A 52 -9.71 -10.04 0.76
N GLY A 53 -10.89 -10.06 1.39
CA GLY A 53 -11.27 -9.19 2.51
C GLY A 53 -11.13 -9.86 3.87
N ALA A 54 -11.42 -9.11 4.94
CA ALA A 54 -11.38 -9.65 6.31
C ALA A 54 -12.44 -10.74 6.53
N THR A 55 -12.05 -11.86 7.16
CA THR A 55 -12.96 -12.99 7.40
C THR A 55 -13.78 -12.85 8.69
N GLN A 56 -13.39 -11.97 9.61
CA GLN A 56 -13.96 -11.94 10.97
C GLN A 56 -14.94 -10.79 11.22
N ASN A 57 -14.80 -9.66 10.53
CA ASN A 57 -15.48 -8.41 10.92
C ASN A 57 -15.82 -7.49 9.74
N ASN A 58 -15.70 -7.96 8.50
CA ASN A 58 -15.91 -7.16 7.28
C ASN A 58 -15.05 -5.88 7.20
N ASN A 59 -13.98 -5.76 8.00
CA ASN A 59 -13.09 -4.61 7.94
C ASN A 59 -12.37 -4.59 6.58
N ARG A 60 -12.36 -3.41 5.96
CA ARG A 60 -11.79 -3.19 4.63
C ARG A 60 -10.54 -2.34 4.65
N ASP A 61 -10.03 -1.99 5.84
CA ASP A 61 -8.84 -1.19 5.99
C ASP A 61 -7.63 -2.04 5.60
N MET A 62 -7.03 -1.65 4.49
CA MET A 62 -5.67 -1.98 4.09
C MET A 62 -5.02 -0.66 3.69
N PHE A 63 -3.72 -0.60 3.83
CA PHE A 63 -2.92 0.56 3.46
C PHE A 63 -1.99 0.18 2.32
N ILE A 64 -1.98 0.94 1.24
CA ILE A 64 -1.24 0.62 0.01
C ILE A 64 -0.47 1.85 -0.43
N GLY A 65 0.83 1.72 -0.68
CA GLY A 65 1.70 2.87 -0.96
C GLY A 65 3.17 2.52 -0.96
N VAL A 66 3.96 3.42 -0.35
CA VAL A 66 5.40 3.28 -0.20
C VAL A 66 5.83 3.52 1.24
N ALA A 67 6.96 2.94 1.62
CA ALA A 67 7.55 3.15 2.93
C ALA A 67 9.06 3.37 2.83
N ALA A 68 9.62 4.02 3.84
CA ALA A 68 11.06 4.05 4.05
C ALA A 68 11.56 2.59 4.24
N PRO A 69 12.76 2.26 3.72
CA PRO A 69 13.32 0.93 3.89
C PRO A 69 13.57 0.62 5.38
N GLY A 70 13.35 -0.64 5.77
CA GLY A 70 13.62 -1.11 7.13
C GLY A 70 12.52 -0.82 8.16
N CYS A 71 11.31 -0.46 7.72
CA CYS A 71 10.14 -0.43 8.60
C CYS A 71 9.92 -1.80 9.29
N ASP A 72 9.53 -1.74 10.57
CA ASP A 72 9.30 -2.94 11.40
C ASP A 72 8.06 -3.70 10.90
N VAL A 73 8.26 -4.87 10.31
CA VAL A 73 7.20 -5.73 9.74
C VAL A 73 6.31 -6.38 10.80
N GLU A 74 6.75 -6.41 12.06
CA GLU A 74 5.94 -6.89 13.20
C GLU A 74 5.03 -5.79 13.75
N LYS A 75 5.03 -4.61 13.13
CA LYS A 75 4.16 -3.47 13.44
C LYS A 75 3.51 -2.95 12.17
N GLY A 76 2.50 -2.10 12.33
CA GLY A 76 1.97 -1.27 11.27
C GLY A 76 1.86 0.17 11.76
N ASP A 77 0.96 0.89 11.11
CA ASP A 77 0.69 2.30 11.36
C ASP A 77 2.01 3.10 11.26
N HIS A 78 2.78 2.82 10.20
CA HIS A 78 4.05 3.50 9.93
C HIS A 78 3.84 4.90 9.33
N HIS A 79 2.63 5.21 8.86
CA HIS A 79 2.23 6.54 8.43
C HIS A 79 2.29 7.56 9.58
N ASP A 80 1.82 7.19 10.78
CA ASP A 80 1.89 8.00 12.02
C ASP A 80 3.32 8.36 12.45
N LYS A 81 4.31 7.63 11.93
CA LYS A 81 5.72 7.78 12.28
C LYS A 81 6.50 8.54 11.22
N GLY A 82 5.83 9.05 10.17
CA GLY A 82 6.48 9.70 9.03
C GLY A 82 7.37 8.75 8.22
N LYS A 83 7.13 7.43 8.29
CA LYS A 83 7.93 6.42 7.61
C LYS A 83 7.23 5.75 6.45
N ALA A 84 5.97 6.08 6.21
CA ALA A 84 5.20 5.54 5.10
C ALA A 84 4.17 6.53 4.59
N TRP A 85 3.80 6.36 3.33
CA TRP A 85 2.86 7.20 2.58
C TRP A 85 1.89 6.27 1.87
N TYR A 86 0.68 6.19 2.39
CA TYR A 86 -0.31 5.19 2.00
C TYR A 86 -1.62 5.82 1.55
N LEU A 87 -2.34 5.10 0.71
CA LEU A 87 -3.78 5.21 0.54
C LEU A 87 -4.47 4.16 1.41
N ARG A 88 -5.52 4.54 2.13
CA ARG A 88 -6.39 3.63 2.88
C ARG A 88 -7.56 3.17 2.02
N THR A 89 -7.73 1.87 1.86
CA THR A 89 -8.72 1.28 0.93
C THR A 89 -10.18 1.48 1.35
N HIS A 90 -10.46 1.69 2.63
CA HIS A 90 -11.82 1.85 3.15
C HIS A 90 -12.50 3.17 2.75
N ASP A 91 -11.73 4.23 2.54
CA ASP A 91 -12.25 5.57 2.24
C ASP A 91 -11.48 6.31 1.13
N GLY A 92 -10.35 5.75 0.68
CA GLY A 92 -9.55 6.31 -0.40
C GLY A 92 -8.74 7.53 0.01
N ASN A 93 -8.57 7.77 1.31
CA ASN A 93 -7.77 8.87 1.83
C ASN A 93 -6.28 8.51 1.87
N VAL A 94 -5.44 9.53 1.81
CA VAL A 94 -3.98 9.41 1.94
C VAL A 94 -3.52 9.67 3.37
N TYR A 95 -2.51 8.94 3.81
CA TYR A 95 -1.94 8.96 5.16
C TYR A 95 -0.41 8.97 5.11
N GLY A 96 0.23 9.86 5.85
CA GLY A 96 1.69 9.96 5.97
C GLY A 96 2.28 11.27 5.44
N GLY A 97 3.53 11.58 5.81
CA GLY A 97 4.19 12.83 5.43
C GLY A 97 3.52 14.08 6.03
N ASP A 98 3.18 14.01 7.32
CA ASP A 98 2.41 15.01 8.09
C ASP A 98 0.96 15.21 7.63
N ILE A 99 0.50 14.41 6.65
CA ILE A 99 -0.89 14.38 6.21
C ILE A 99 -1.62 13.31 7.03
N ASP A 100 -2.51 13.77 7.90
CA ASP A 100 -3.52 12.95 8.55
C ASP A 100 -4.90 13.45 8.09
N CYS A 101 -5.41 12.85 7.02
CA CYS A 101 -6.75 13.16 6.53
C CYS A 101 -7.80 12.51 7.46
N GLU A 102 -8.02 13.11 8.64
CA GLU A 102 -9.08 12.68 9.56
C GLU A 102 -10.50 13.02 9.05
N ASP A 103 -10.64 13.91 8.06
CA ASP A 103 -11.92 14.53 7.72
C ASP A 103 -12.34 14.42 6.25
N ALA A 104 -12.53 13.20 5.75
CA ALA A 104 -13.34 13.02 4.53
C ALA A 104 -14.49 12.05 4.76
N ALA A 105 -15.59 12.59 5.27
CA ALA A 105 -16.93 12.06 5.06
C ALA A 105 -17.26 12.04 3.55
N LYS A 106 -16.66 11.12 2.77
CA LYS A 106 -16.95 10.93 1.35
C LYS A 106 -17.34 9.48 1.10
N LYS A 107 -18.60 9.16 1.46
CA LYS A 107 -19.26 7.90 1.08
C LYS A 107 -19.06 7.67 -0.43
N GLY A 108 -18.49 6.52 -0.80
CA GLY A 108 -18.37 6.08 -2.20
C GLY A 108 -16.95 6.06 -2.79
N LYS A 109 -15.92 6.45 -2.03
CA LYS A 109 -14.51 6.42 -2.48
C LYS A 109 -13.72 5.21 -1.94
N PHE A 110 -14.32 4.03 -1.88
CA PHE A 110 -13.68 2.84 -1.33
C PHE A 110 -13.27 1.84 -2.41
N PHE A 111 -12.30 1.00 -2.07
CA PHE A 111 -11.88 -0.14 -2.87
C PHE A 111 -12.57 -1.42 -2.35
N LEU A 112 -12.91 -2.31 -3.27
CA LEU A 112 -13.52 -3.61 -3.02
C LEU A 112 -12.56 -4.72 -3.46
N VAL A 113 -12.82 -5.94 -2.99
CA VAL A 113 -12.15 -7.12 -3.52
C VAL A 113 -12.36 -7.18 -5.05
N GLY A 114 -11.27 -7.39 -5.79
CA GLY A 114 -11.20 -7.33 -7.25
C GLY A 114 -10.77 -5.96 -7.80
N ASP A 115 -10.84 -4.88 -7.00
CA ASP A 115 -10.28 -3.59 -7.42
C ASP A 115 -8.74 -3.60 -7.34
N ARG A 116 -8.12 -2.80 -8.21
CA ARG A 116 -6.69 -2.52 -8.23
C ARG A 116 -6.40 -1.09 -7.82
N VAL A 117 -5.50 -0.94 -6.86
CA VAL A 117 -4.85 0.34 -6.56
C VAL A 117 -3.62 0.44 -7.44
N GLY A 118 -3.65 1.35 -8.42
CA GLY A 118 -2.46 1.72 -9.19
C GLY A 118 -1.70 2.82 -8.48
N LEU A 119 -0.37 2.78 -8.58
CA LEU A 119 0.54 3.71 -7.96
C LEU A 119 1.55 4.18 -8.99
N ARG A 120 1.73 5.50 -9.08
CA ARG A 120 2.76 6.13 -9.91
C ARG A 120 3.62 7.03 -9.03
N LEU A 121 4.82 6.56 -8.70
CA LEU A 121 5.82 7.28 -7.93
C LEU A 121 6.78 7.98 -8.87
N ASP A 122 6.94 9.29 -8.72
CA ASP A 122 8.06 10.02 -9.33
C ASP A 122 9.14 10.25 -8.27
N CYS A 123 10.20 9.45 -8.34
CA CYS A 123 11.33 9.56 -7.41
C CYS A 123 12.16 10.83 -7.64
N ASN A 124 12.00 11.52 -8.78
CA ASN A 124 12.79 12.71 -9.07
C ASN A 124 12.26 13.93 -8.32
N ASP A 125 10.94 14.01 -8.13
CA ASP A 125 10.30 15.11 -7.41
C ASP A 125 9.65 14.70 -6.08
N GLY A 126 9.55 13.39 -5.79
CA GLY A 126 8.99 12.88 -4.55
C GLY A 126 7.47 12.91 -4.48
N SER A 127 6.77 12.89 -5.63
CA SER A 127 5.31 12.81 -5.72
C SER A 127 4.81 11.37 -5.90
N LEU A 128 3.59 11.09 -5.43
CA LEU A 128 2.92 9.79 -5.59
C LEU A 128 1.44 9.96 -5.92
N ARG A 129 1.04 9.47 -7.09
CA ARG A 129 -0.35 9.48 -7.57
C ARG A 129 -0.97 8.09 -7.49
N PHE A 130 -2.26 8.05 -7.17
CA PHE A 130 -3.05 6.84 -7.07
C PHE A 130 -4.05 6.71 -8.22
N TYR A 131 -4.38 5.46 -8.52
CA TYR A 131 -5.32 5.06 -9.57
C TYR A 131 -6.24 3.98 -9.01
N LYS A 132 -7.47 3.94 -9.50
CA LYS A 132 -8.41 2.85 -9.26
C LYS A 132 -8.75 2.20 -10.59
N ASN A 133 -8.38 0.94 -10.75
CA ASN A 133 -8.65 0.15 -11.96
C ASN A 133 -8.14 0.88 -13.24
N GLY A 134 -6.93 1.42 -13.17
CA GLY A 134 -6.28 2.15 -14.27
C GLY A 134 -6.64 3.64 -14.39
N GLU A 135 -7.69 4.13 -13.71
CA GLU A 135 -8.13 5.52 -13.80
C GLU A 135 -7.59 6.37 -12.64
N PRO A 136 -7.16 7.64 -12.86
CA PRO A 136 -6.70 8.52 -11.80
C PRO A 136 -7.72 8.63 -10.65
N PHE A 137 -7.24 8.47 -9.43
CA PHE A 137 -8.12 8.37 -8.27
C PHE A 137 -7.60 9.15 -7.06
N GLY A 138 -8.53 9.83 -6.39
CA GLY A 138 -8.30 10.38 -5.06
C GLY A 138 -7.31 11.54 -5.00
N GLU A 139 -6.85 11.80 -3.79
CA GLU A 139 -5.78 12.75 -3.52
C GLU A 139 -4.42 12.10 -3.79
N GLN A 140 -3.40 12.91 -4.05
CA GLN A 140 -2.03 12.46 -4.31
C GLN A 140 -1.08 13.09 -3.29
N PHE A 141 0.07 12.47 -3.06
CA PHE A 141 1.18 13.14 -2.38
C PHE A 141 1.85 14.09 -3.38
N PRO A 142 1.91 15.41 -3.10
CA PRO A 142 2.49 16.37 -4.03
C PRO A 142 4.02 16.24 -4.13
N PRO A 143 4.64 16.89 -5.13
CA PRO A 143 6.09 16.99 -5.22
C PRO A 143 6.70 17.56 -3.91
N GLY A 144 7.83 17.00 -3.50
CA GLY A 144 8.57 17.34 -2.29
C GLY A 144 8.12 16.59 -1.03
N THR A 145 7.08 15.74 -1.10
CA THR A 145 6.54 15.04 0.07
C THR A 145 7.31 13.79 0.44
N ILE A 146 7.70 12.96 -0.53
CA ILE A 146 8.31 11.65 -0.27
C ILE A 146 9.82 11.72 -0.45
N SER A 147 10.54 11.44 0.63
CA SER A 147 12.00 11.36 0.60
C SER A 147 12.47 9.99 0.11
N MET A 148 13.28 9.97 -0.94
CA MET A 148 13.92 8.76 -1.46
C MET A 148 15.12 8.33 -0.59
N PRO A 149 15.47 7.04 -0.56
CA PRO A 149 14.81 5.94 -1.25
C PRO A 149 13.61 5.35 -0.48
N VAL A 150 12.70 4.70 -1.21
CA VAL A 150 11.53 4.00 -0.65
C VAL A 150 11.38 2.60 -1.23
N VAL A 151 10.50 1.80 -0.64
CA VAL A 151 10.08 0.48 -1.13
C VAL A 151 8.57 0.47 -1.35
N ARG A 152 8.09 -0.36 -2.29
CA ARG A 152 6.66 -0.65 -2.42
C ARG A 152 6.18 -1.32 -1.14
N ALA A 153 5.07 -0.87 -0.58
CA ALA A 153 4.65 -1.28 0.74
C ALA A 153 3.14 -1.39 0.89
N VAL A 154 2.73 -2.30 1.77
CA VAL A 154 1.35 -2.45 2.20
C VAL A 154 1.27 -2.69 3.70
N GLU A 155 0.09 -2.43 4.27
CA GLU A 155 -0.28 -2.95 5.58
C GLU A 155 -1.64 -3.65 5.52
N LEU A 156 -1.68 -4.89 6.02
CA LEU A 156 -2.92 -5.66 6.17
C LEU A 156 -3.36 -5.60 7.64
N LYS A 157 -4.63 -5.26 7.90
CA LYS A 157 -5.15 -5.03 9.26
C LYS A 157 -5.80 -6.26 9.87
N CYS A 158 -6.58 -6.99 9.09
CA CYS A 158 -7.43 -8.07 9.59
C CYS A 158 -7.12 -9.41 8.92
N ASN A 159 -7.35 -10.50 9.66
CA ASN A 159 -7.13 -11.85 9.13
C ASN A 159 -8.01 -12.10 7.90
N GLY A 160 -7.44 -12.80 6.92
CA GLY A 160 -8.09 -13.12 5.64
C GLY A 160 -7.90 -12.07 4.56
N GLN A 161 -7.46 -10.86 4.90
CA GLN A 161 -7.11 -9.85 3.90
C GLN A 161 -5.92 -10.34 3.08
N SER A 162 -6.02 -10.19 1.76
CA SER A 162 -4.97 -10.58 0.82
C SER A 162 -4.86 -9.57 -0.31
N VAL A 163 -3.63 -9.40 -0.79
CA VAL A 163 -3.31 -8.55 -1.93
C VAL A 163 -2.32 -9.22 -2.87
N THR A 164 -2.39 -8.87 -4.15
CA THR A 164 -1.43 -9.31 -5.18
C THR A 164 -0.68 -8.11 -5.77
N LEU A 165 0.65 -8.22 -5.86
CA LEU A 165 1.52 -7.23 -6.49
C LEU A 165 1.63 -7.45 -8.00
N PHE A 166 1.48 -6.38 -8.76
CA PHE A 166 1.80 -6.29 -10.18
C PHE A 166 2.91 -5.24 -10.33
N PRO A 167 4.19 -5.64 -10.28
CA PRO A 167 5.31 -4.76 -9.93
C PRO A 167 5.69 -3.74 -11.00
N GLU A 168 5.29 -3.98 -12.25
CA GLU A 168 5.53 -3.12 -13.40
C GLU A 168 4.26 -3.06 -14.25
N VAL A 169 3.63 -1.89 -14.29
CA VAL A 169 2.49 -1.60 -15.19
C VAL A 169 2.67 -0.23 -15.83
N GLN A 170 2.03 -0.02 -16.98
CA GLN A 170 1.93 1.31 -17.57
C GLN A 170 0.65 1.98 -17.07
N LEU A 171 0.81 3.04 -16.27
CA LEU A 171 -0.29 3.92 -15.86
C LEU A 171 -0.18 5.26 -16.59
N ALA A 172 -1.33 5.84 -16.93
CA ALA A 172 -1.45 7.08 -17.69
C ALA A 172 -1.09 8.33 -16.88
#